data_AF-A0A6J0DNQ3-F1
#
_entry.id   AF-A0A6J0DNQ3-F1
#
_cell.length_a   1.000
_cell.length_b   1.000
_cell.length_c   1.000
_cell.angle_alpha   90.00
_cell.angle_beta   90.00
_cell.angle_gamma   90.00
#
_symmetry.space_group_name_H-M   'P 1'
#
loop_
_entity.id
_entity.type
_entity.pdbx_description
1 polymer ?
#
loop_
_entity_poly.entity_id
_entity_poly.type
_entity_poly.pdbx_seq_one_letter_code
_entity_poly.pdbx_strand_id
1 'polypeptide(L)'
;MGATQSRPGCCAGVPGYRLAIMDSLREANGTFALNLLKILGEDSSENVFFSPMSISSALAMVFMGAKGDTASQMIQVTSTISQQINTMDCQLSWSSTFLVSKTNPSGGTNGNEMTEGYGWSFESFKDSCRKFYEAEMEELDFQGDTEQSRQHINTWVAKKTEDKIRELLSPGTLNSDTLLVLVNAIYFKGNWEKQFDKEDTREMPFKISKVNTVQ
;
A
#
# COMPACT_ATOMS: atom_id res chain seq x y z
N MET A 1 -40.26 0.76 -30.85
CA MET A 1 -39.74 0.59 -29.48
C MET A 1 -38.26 0.30 -29.58
N GLY A 2 -37.43 1.33 -29.48
CA GLY A 2 -35.97 1.19 -29.53
C GLY A 2 -35.38 2.00 -28.40
N ALA A 3 -35.04 1.34 -27.30
CA ALA A 3 -34.31 1.96 -26.21
C ALA A 3 -32.83 2.03 -26.62
N THR A 4 -32.36 3.23 -26.93
CA THR A 4 -30.95 3.53 -27.09
C THR A 4 -30.27 3.45 -25.71
N GLN A 5 -29.46 2.41 -25.50
CA GLN A 5 -28.49 2.38 -24.41
C GLN A 5 -27.45 3.48 -24.66
N SER A 6 -27.46 4.51 -23.82
CA SER A 6 -26.41 5.51 -23.74
C SER A 6 -25.13 4.86 -23.21
N ARG A 7 -24.05 4.91 -24.00
CA ARG A 7 -22.69 4.62 -23.53
C ARG A 7 -22.27 5.70 -22.51
N PRO A 8 -21.61 5.37 -21.40
CA PRO A 8 -21.02 6.38 -20.52
C PRO A 8 -19.75 6.91 -21.18
N GLY A 9 -19.84 8.08 -21.80
CA GLY A 9 -18.73 8.80 -22.41
C GLY A 9 -18.38 10.07 -21.64
N CYS A 10 -17.09 10.19 -21.27
CA CYS A 10 -16.34 11.42 -21.01
C CYS A 10 -16.91 12.42 -19.98
N CYS A 11 -16.72 12.14 -18.69
CA CYS A 11 -16.83 13.16 -17.63
C CYS A 11 -15.49 13.86 -17.29
N ALA A 12 -14.40 13.55 -18.00
CA ALA A 12 -13.03 14.00 -17.70
C ALA A 12 -12.80 15.54 -17.71
N GLY A 13 -13.80 16.35 -18.10
CA GLY A 13 -13.72 17.81 -18.17
C GLY A 13 -14.72 18.58 -17.30
N VAL A 14 -15.51 17.92 -16.45
CA VAL A 14 -16.52 18.59 -15.62
C VAL A 14 -15.90 19.13 -14.33
N PRO A 15 -16.05 20.43 -13.99
CA PRO A 15 -15.66 20.95 -12.69
C PRO A 15 -16.34 20.15 -11.58
N GLY A 16 -15.56 19.50 -10.71
CA GLY A 16 -16.05 18.63 -9.64
C GLY A 16 -15.87 17.12 -9.89
N TYR A 17 -15.58 16.68 -11.13
CA TYR A 17 -15.32 15.25 -11.42
C TYR A 17 -14.12 14.70 -10.64
N ARG A 18 -13.03 15.47 -10.55
CA ARG A 18 -11.84 15.10 -9.78
C ARG A 18 -12.10 15.04 -8.28
N LEU A 19 -12.94 15.92 -7.74
CA LEU A 19 -13.35 15.90 -6.33
C LEU A 19 -14.18 14.64 -6.04
N ALA A 20 -15.16 14.33 -6.89
CA ALA A 20 -15.99 13.14 -6.73
C ALA A 20 -15.17 11.83 -6.78
N ILE A 21 -14.13 11.77 -7.62
CA ILE A 21 -13.21 10.63 -7.63
C ILE A 21 -12.42 10.54 -6.32
N MET A 22 -11.92 11.67 -5.79
CA MET A 22 -11.18 11.67 -4.52
C MET A 22 -12.05 11.30 -3.32
N ASP A 23 -13.31 11.73 -3.29
CA ASP A 23 -14.26 11.34 -2.25
C ASP A 23 -14.57 9.84 -2.32
N SER A 24 -14.83 9.32 -3.52
CA SER A 24 -15.04 7.88 -3.74
C SER A 24 -13.82 7.05 -3.30
N LEU A 25 -12.61 7.53 -3.62
CA LEU A 25 -11.35 6.89 -3.25
C LEU A 25 -11.15 6.86 -1.73
N ARG A 26 -11.49 7.96 -1.04
CA ARG A 26 -11.42 8.07 0.41
C ARG A 26 -12.38 7.08 1.08
N GLU A 27 -13.61 6.97 0.58
CA GLU A 27 -14.60 6.00 1.07
C GLU A 27 -14.15 4.56 0.81
N ALA A 28 -13.56 4.29 -0.37
CA ALA A 28 -12.96 3.00 -0.71
C ALA A 28 -11.90 2.58 0.32
N ASN A 29 -10.92 3.46 0.51
CA ASN A 29 -9.79 3.21 1.39
C ASN A 29 -10.23 3.10 2.85
N GLY A 30 -11.22 3.88 3.28
CA GLY A 30 -11.82 3.77 4.60
C GLY A 30 -12.51 2.42 4.83
N THR A 31 -13.28 1.95 3.84
CA THR A 31 -13.95 0.63 3.90
C THR A 31 -12.93 -0.50 3.94
N PHE A 32 -11.92 -0.45 3.05
CA PHE A 32 -10.81 -1.40 3.04
C PHE A 32 -10.06 -1.42 4.37
N ALA A 33 -9.76 -0.24 4.95
CA ALA A 33 -9.08 -0.11 6.23
C ALA A 33 -9.82 -0.81 7.37
N LEU A 34 -11.14 -0.59 7.48
CA LEU A 34 -11.95 -1.19 8.54
C LEU A 34 -12.07 -2.71 8.38
N ASN A 35 -12.26 -3.19 7.14
CA ASN A 35 -12.32 -4.62 6.86
C ASN A 35 -10.99 -5.31 7.19
N LEU A 36 -9.86 -4.71 6.79
CA LEU A 36 -8.54 -5.25 7.09
C LEU A 36 -8.23 -5.20 8.58
N LEU A 37 -8.55 -4.10 9.28
CA LEU A 37 -8.38 -4.00 10.73
C LEU A 37 -9.16 -5.09 11.46
N LYS A 38 -10.38 -5.39 11.02
CA LYS A 38 -11.19 -6.46 11.62
C LYS A 38 -10.50 -7.81 11.48
N ILE A 39 -9.96 -8.12 10.30
CA ILE A 39 -9.24 -9.38 10.04
C ILE A 39 -7.95 -9.45 10.88
N LEU A 40 -7.17 -8.37 10.92
CA LEU A 40 -5.90 -8.33 11.65
C LEU A 40 -6.08 -8.33 13.18
N GLY A 41 -7.21 -7.81 13.67
CA GLY A 41 -7.55 -7.76 15.09
C GLY A 41 -8.40 -8.92 15.58
N GLU A 42 -8.83 -9.82 14.70
CA GLU A 42 -9.60 -11.01 15.08
C GLU A 42 -8.70 -11.95 15.90
N ASP A 43 -9.20 -12.39 17.06
CA ASP A 43 -8.53 -13.33 17.97
C ASP A 43 -7.13 -12.94 18.49
N SER A 44 -6.75 -11.66 18.38
CA SER A 44 -5.44 -11.17 18.83
C SER A 44 -5.55 -10.20 20.01
N SER A 45 -4.72 -10.43 21.04
CA SER A 45 -4.46 -9.45 22.11
C SER A 45 -3.30 -8.51 21.80
N GLU A 46 -2.70 -8.64 20.62
CA GLU A 46 -1.53 -7.88 20.21
C GLU A 46 -1.91 -6.51 19.64
N ASN A 47 -0.96 -5.57 19.70
CA ASN A 47 -1.12 -4.28 19.05
C ASN A 47 -1.06 -4.44 17.53
N VAL A 48 -1.98 -3.79 16.82
CA VAL A 48 -2.02 -3.78 15.34
C VAL A 48 -1.71 -2.37 14.83
N PHE A 49 -0.76 -2.27 13.91
CA PHE A 49 -0.42 -1.03 13.22
C PHE A 49 -0.19 -1.32 11.74
N PHE A 50 -0.89 -0.61 10.85
CA PHE A 50 -0.73 -0.74 9.41
C PHE A 50 -1.18 0.54 8.69
N SER A 51 -0.80 0.67 7.41
CA SER A 51 -1.25 1.75 6.54
C SER A 51 -2.17 1.21 5.44
N PRO A 52 -3.51 1.37 5.58
CA PRO A 52 -4.45 0.93 4.55
C PRO A 52 -4.12 1.56 3.20
N MET A 53 -3.80 2.86 3.20
CA MET A 53 -3.48 3.61 1.99
C MET A 53 -2.27 3.02 1.26
N SER A 54 -1.22 2.65 1.99
CA SER A 54 0.00 2.09 1.38
C SER A 54 -0.24 0.71 0.78
N ILE A 55 -1.03 -0.13 1.46
CA ILE A 55 -1.40 -1.47 0.99
C ILE A 55 -2.33 -1.36 -0.23
N SER A 56 -3.33 -0.49 -0.20
CA SER A 56 -4.21 -0.27 -1.36
C SER A 56 -3.45 0.25 -2.57
N SER A 57 -2.49 1.17 -2.39
CA SER A 57 -1.60 1.60 -3.48
C SER A 57 -0.76 0.44 -4.01
N ALA A 58 -0.22 -0.42 -3.14
CA ALA A 58 0.55 -1.60 -3.54
C ALA A 58 -0.29 -2.59 -4.36
N LEU A 59 -1.53 -2.85 -3.93
CA LEU A 59 -2.49 -3.68 -4.66
C LEU A 59 -2.88 -3.04 -6.00
N ALA A 60 -3.05 -1.72 -6.05
CA ALA A 60 -3.35 -1.00 -7.28
C ALA A 60 -2.19 -1.07 -8.30
N MET A 61 -0.93 -1.17 -7.83
CA MET A 61 0.22 -1.44 -8.70
C MET A 61 0.14 -2.84 -9.31
N VAL A 62 -0.03 -3.86 -8.47
CA VAL A 62 -0.14 -5.27 -8.91
C VAL A 62 -1.31 -5.46 -9.88
N PHE A 63 -2.41 -4.74 -9.66
CA PHE A 63 -3.61 -4.82 -10.49
C PHE A 63 -3.32 -4.50 -11.97
N MET A 64 -2.32 -3.67 -12.29
CA MET A 64 -1.95 -3.38 -13.68
C MET A 64 -1.43 -4.61 -14.44
N GLY A 65 -0.87 -5.59 -13.73
CA GLY A 65 -0.45 -6.87 -14.30
C GLY A 65 -1.54 -7.95 -14.29
N ALA A 66 -2.63 -7.74 -13.55
CA ALA A 66 -3.69 -8.72 -13.37
C ALA A 66 -4.68 -8.73 -14.56
N LYS A 67 -5.23 -9.91 -14.86
CA LYS A 67 -6.28 -10.10 -15.88
C LYS A 67 -7.35 -11.08 -15.38
N GLY A 68 -8.50 -11.11 -16.06
CA GLY A 68 -9.58 -12.06 -15.79
C GLY A 68 -10.09 -12.01 -14.35
N ASP A 69 -10.18 -13.19 -13.72
CA ASP A 69 -10.73 -13.33 -12.37
C ASP A 69 -9.84 -12.67 -11.30
N THR A 70 -8.50 -12.73 -11.46
CA THR A 70 -7.55 -12.05 -10.57
C THR A 70 -7.80 -10.55 -10.55
N ALA A 71 -7.93 -9.94 -11.73
CA ALA A 71 -8.24 -8.51 -11.83
C ALA A 71 -9.58 -8.17 -11.17
N SER A 72 -10.58 -9.02 -11.37
CA SER A 72 -11.94 -8.83 -10.82
C SER A 72 -11.94 -8.88 -9.29
N GLN A 73 -11.24 -9.85 -8.70
CA GLN A 73 -11.10 -9.98 -7.24
C GLN A 73 -10.33 -8.81 -6.64
N MET A 74 -9.27 -8.34 -7.29
CA MET A 74 -8.49 -7.19 -6.81
C MET A 74 -9.32 -5.89 -6.80
N ILE A 75 -10.13 -5.66 -7.84
CA ILE A 75 -11.10 -4.55 -7.86
C ILE A 75 -12.11 -4.69 -6.72
N GLN A 76 -12.60 -5.92 -6.47
CA GLN A 76 -13.55 -6.17 -5.40
C GLN A 76 -12.96 -5.92 -4.01
N VAL A 77 -11.70 -6.32 -3.75
CA VAL A 77 -11.04 -6.12 -2.45
C VAL A 77 -10.71 -4.64 -2.22
N THR A 78 -10.21 -3.96 -3.24
CA THR A 78 -9.97 -2.50 -3.18
C THR A 78 -11.27 -1.68 -3.17
N SER A 79 -12.43 -2.35 -3.29
CA SER A 79 -13.82 -1.89 -3.14
C SER A 79 -13.99 -0.39 -2.91
N THR A 80 -13.92 0.40 -3.97
CA THR A 80 -14.85 1.50 -4.36
C THR A 80 -14.18 2.31 -5.46
N ILE A 81 -14.10 1.68 -6.63
CA ILE A 81 -14.09 2.42 -7.89
C ILE A 81 -15.49 2.14 -8.41
N SER A 82 -16.38 3.12 -8.28
CA SER A 82 -17.77 2.95 -8.71
C SER A 82 -17.82 2.38 -10.14
N GLN A 83 -18.90 1.67 -10.48
CA GLN A 83 -19.18 1.26 -11.87
C GLN A 83 -19.21 2.45 -12.87
N GLN A 84 -19.06 3.69 -12.39
CA GLN A 84 -19.08 4.92 -13.15
C GLN A 84 -17.68 5.50 -13.44
N ILE A 85 -16.61 4.99 -12.80
CA ILE A 85 -15.24 5.46 -13.03
C ILE A 85 -14.49 4.40 -13.84
N ASN A 86 -13.94 4.79 -14.99
CA ASN A 86 -13.14 3.89 -15.81
C ASN A 86 -11.87 3.50 -15.05
N THR A 87 -11.41 2.27 -15.25
CA THR A 87 -10.26 1.66 -14.57
C THR A 87 -9.00 2.54 -14.62
N MET A 88 -8.79 3.26 -15.74
CA MET A 88 -7.68 4.19 -15.94
C MET A 88 -7.75 5.42 -15.01
N ASP A 89 -8.94 6.01 -14.81
CA ASP A 89 -9.10 7.20 -13.98
C ASP A 89 -8.85 6.90 -12.50
N CYS A 90 -9.17 5.69 -12.08
CA CYS A 90 -8.82 5.24 -10.74
C CYS A 90 -7.37 4.85 -10.57
N GLN A 91 -6.73 4.26 -11.59
CA GLN A 91 -5.27 4.09 -11.57
C GLN A 91 -4.56 5.44 -11.45
N LEU A 92 -5.01 6.47 -12.17
CA LEU A 92 -4.51 7.85 -12.06
C LEU A 92 -4.76 8.48 -10.67
N SER A 93 -5.83 8.08 -10.00
CA SER A 93 -6.19 8.59 -8.68
C SER A 93 -5.40 7.89 -7.55
N TRP A 94 -5.21 6.58 -7.64
CA TRP A 94 -4.35 5.82 -6.72
C TRP A 94 -2.87 6.21 -6.87
N SER A 95 -2.40 6.39 -8.10
CA SER A 95 -1.05 6.91 -8.37
C SER A 95 -0.85 8.31 -7.80
N SER A 96 -1.74 9.26 -8.10
CA SER A 96 -1.60 10.61 -7.54
C SER A 96 -1.66 10.63 -6.01
N THR A 97 -2.47 9.78 -5.39
CA THR A 97 -2.52 9.69 -3.91
C THR A 97 -1.27 9.02 -3.34
N PHE A 98 -0.73 7.99 -4.00
CA PHE A 98 0.57 7.40 -3.66
C PHE A 98 1.70 8.44 -3.71
N LEU A 99 1.77 9.23 -4.78
CA LEU A 99 2.77 10.29 -4.94
C LEU A 99 2.63 11.39 -3.88
N VAL A 100 1.41 11.80 -3.53
CA VAL A 100 1.16 12.75 -2.43
C VAL A 100 1.62 12.17 -1.09
N SER A 101 1.42 10.87 -0.85
CA SER A 101 1.87 10.20 0.38
C SER A 101 3.39 10.16 0.56
N LYS A 102 4.18 10.25 -0.52
CA LYS A 102 5.65 10.38 -0.47
C LYS A 102 6.12 11.76 0.03
N THR A 103 5.27 12.78 -0.07
CA THR A 103 5.63 14.19 0.17
C THR A 103 5.21 14.72 1.54
N ASN A 104 4.85 13.84 2.48
CA ASN A 104 4.25 14.26 3.75
C ASN A 104 5.23 15.13 4.58
N PRO A 105 4.95 16.42 4.82
CA PRO A 105 5.87 17.34 5.53
C PRO A 105 6.06 16.98 7.01
N SER A 106 5.24 16.06 7.53
CA SER A 106 5.13 15.71 8.95
C SER A 106 6.15 14.67 9.44
N GLY A 107 7.12 14.26 8.61
CA GLY A 107 8.22 13.38 9.01
C GLY A 107 7.93 11.86 8.97
N GLY A 108 6.93 11.42 8.20
CA GLY A 108 6.71 9.99 7.94
C GLY A 108 7.37 9.56 6.62
N THR A 109 8.03 8.40 6.60
CA THR A 109 8.52 7.78 5.35
C THR A 109 7.57 6.67 4.91
N ASN A 110 7.03 6.82 3.71
CA ASN A 110 6.22 5.80 3.02
C ASN A 110 7.01 5.32 1.80
N GLY A 111 7.18 4.00 1.66
CA GLY A 111 7.87 3.40 0.52
C GLY A 111 7.14 2.15 0.04
N ASN A 112 6.84 2.12 -1.26
CA ASN A 112 6.51 0.87 -1.96
C ASN A 112 7.61 0.64 -2.99
N GLU A 113 8.08 -0.59 -3.08
CA GLU A 113 9.00 -1.07 -4.11
C GLU A 113 8.56 -2.45 -4.58
N MET A 114 8.83 -2.74 -5.85
CA MET A 114 8.57 -4.04 -6.45
C MET A 114 9.90 -4.59 -6.96
N THR A 115 10.18 -5.86 -6.69
CA THR A 115 11.36 -6.55 -7.23
C THR A 115 10.93 -7.82 -7.96
N GLU A 116 11.50 -8.07 -9.14
CA GLU A 116 11.23 -9.27 -9.95
C GLU A 116 12.39 -10.26 -9.95
N GLY A 117 12.06 -11.51 -10.25
CA GLY A 117 13.02 -12.58 -10.46
C GLY A 117 13.66 -12.52 -11.84
N TYR A 118 14.93 -12.89 -11.89
CA TYR A 118 15.76 -12.93 -13.09
C TYR A 118 15.13 -13.75 -14.23
N GLY A 119 15.17 -13.21 -15.46
CA GLY A 119 14.82 -13.95 -16.69
C GLY A 119 13.36 -13.89 -17.16
N TRP A 120 12.49 -13.08 -16.54
CA TRP A 120 11.10 -12.86 -16.97
C TRP A 120 10.91 -11.45 -17.53
N SER A 121 10.29 -11.32 -18.71
CA SER A 121 10.05 -10.00 -19.33
C SER A 121 8.72 -9.40 -18.88
N PHE A 122 8.81 -8.38 -18.01
CA PHE A 122 7.68 -7.59 -17.52
C PHE A 122 7.62 -6.19 -18.16
N GLU A 123 8.18 -5.97 -19.36
CA GLU A 123 8.45 -4.61 -19.88
C GLU A 123 7.22 -3.68 -19.87
N SER A 124 6.06 -4.15 -20.35
CA SER A 124 4.83 -3.34 -20.36
C SER A 124 4.28 -3.06 -18.95
N PHE A 125 4.55 -3.94 -18.00
CA PHE A 125 4.20 -3.78 -16.59
C PHE A 125 5.18 -2.80 -15.91
N LYS A 126 6.50 -2.94 -16.12
CA LYS A 126 7.53 -2.00 -15.67
C LYS A 126 7.24 -0.58 -16.12
N ASP A 127 6.90 -0.41 -17.40
CA ASP A 127 6.55 0.90 -17.95
C ASP A 127 5.30 1.49 -17.29
N SER A 128 4.32 0.67 -16.97
CA SER A 128 3.13 1.09 -16.24
C SER A 128 3.48 1.49 -14.80
N CYS A 129 4.31 0.72 -14.09
CA CYS A 129 4.80 1.04 -12.75
C CYS A 129 5.57 2.36 -12.72
N ARG A 130 6.50 2.58 -13.67
CA ARG A 130 7.23 3.84 -13.81
C ARG A 130 6.30 5.01 -14.09
N LYS A 131 5.41 4.86 -15.08
CA LYS A 131 4.52 5.94 -15.53
C LYS A 131 3.52 6.38 -14.46
N PHE A 132 2.93 5.44 -13.73
CA PHE A 132 1.86 5.75 -12.80
C PHE A 132 2.39 5.90 -11.37
N TYR A 133 3.34 5.10 -10.91
CA TYR A 133 3.71 5.09 -9.49
C TYR A 133 5.09 5.67 -9.20
N GLU A 134 5.85 6.07 -10.23
CA GLU A 134 7.27 6.43 -10.07
C GLU A 134 8.01 5.34 -9.25
N ALA A 135 7.67 4.09 -9.55
CA ALA A 135 8.22 2.91 -8.94
C ALA A 135 9.11 2.23 -9.97
N GLU A 136 10.40 2.18 -9.69
CA GLU A 136 11.33 1.32 -10.42
C GLU A 136 11.18 -0.11 -9.92
N MET A 137 11.28 -1.05 -10.85
CA MET A 137 11.21 -2.47 -10.57
C MET A 137 12.61 -3.04 -10.73
N GLU A 138 13.18 -3.50 -9.62
CA GLU A 138 14.55 -4.03 -9.60
C GLU A 138 14.54 -5.53 -9.90
N GLU A 139 15.48 -5.98 -10.74
CA GLU A 139 15.65 -7.38 -11.07
C GLU A 139 16.66 -8.01 -10.09
N LEU A 140 16.22 -9.04 -9.37
CA LEU A 140 17.01 -9.78 -8.40
C LEU A 140 17.06 -11.27 -8.79
N ASP A 141 18.18 -11.92 -8.51
CA ASP A 141 18.32 -13.35 -8.76
C ASP A 141 17.83 -14.16 -7.57
N PHE A 142 16.52 -14.42 -7.53
CA PHE A 142 15.94 -15.30 -6.52
C PHE A 142 16.31 -16.78 -6.71
N GLN A 143 16.74 -17.20 -7.90
CA GLN A 143 17.03 -18.60 -8.21
C GLN A 143 18.46 -18.99 -7.84
N GLY A 144 19.44 -18.18 -8.25
CA GLY A 144 20.87 -18.38 -7.98
C GLY A 144 21.32 -17.75 -6.66
N ASP A 145 20.76 -16.60 -6.28
CA ASP A 145 21.24 -15.75 -5.17
C ASP A 145 20.10 -15.35 -4.20
N THR A 146 19.23 -16.30 -3.84
CA THR A 146 18.03 -16.05 -3.00
C THR A 146 18.31 -15.27 -1.72
N GLU A 147 19.34 -15.67 -0.96
CA GLU A 147 19.63 -15.06 0.34
C GLU A 147 20.24 -13.66 0.19
N GLN A 148 21.05 -13.43 -0.85
CA GLN A 148 21.52 -12.08 -1.17
C GLN A 148 20.36 -11.17 -1.59
N SER A 149 19.44 -11.68 -2.40
CA SER A 149 18.21 -10.96 -2.79
C SER A 149 17.35 -10.60 -1.57
N ARG A 150 17.20 -11.52 -0.60
CA ARG A 150 16.51 -11.25 0.68
C ARG A 150 17.20 -10.12 1.47
N GLN A 151 18.52 -10.20 1.62
CA GLN A 151 19.31 -9.21 2.35
C GLN A 151 19.28 -7.84 1.69
N HIS A 152 19.30 -7.80 0.36
CA HIS A 152 19.15 -6.58 -0.43
C HIS A 152 17.81 -5.89 -0.15
N ILE A 153 16.70 -6.64 -0.23
CA ILE A 153 15.37 -6.12 0.09
C ILE A 153 15.30 -5.57 1.52
N ASN A 154 15.80 -6.31 2.51
CA ASN A 154 15.84 -5.84 3.90
C ASN A 154 16.68 -4.57 4.07
N THR A 155 17.82 -4.48 3.37
CA THR A 155 18.69 -3.29 3.39
C THR A 155 17.98 -2.08 2.79
N TRP A 156 17.25 -2.27 1.69
CA TRP A 156 16.43 -1.20 1.12
C TRP A 156 15.33 -0.74 2.08
N VAL A 157 14.61 -1.67 2.71
CA VAL A 157 13.56 -1.36 3.69
C VAL A 157 14.13 -0.59 4.87
N ALA A 158 15.27 -1.04 5.41
CA ALA A 158 15.96 -0.36 6.50
C ALA A 158 16.29 1.09 6.12
N LYS A 159 16.88 1.29 4.94
CA LYS A 159 17.20 2.64 4.43
C LYS A 159 15.96 3.52 4.28
N LYS A 160 14.84 2.99 3.77
CA LYS A 160 13.59 3.75 3.59
C LYS A 160 12.89 4.07 4.90
N THR A 161 13.11 3.26 5.92
CA THR A 161 12.46 3.40 7.23
C THR A 161 13.39 3.97 8.30
N GLU A 162 14.51 4.58 7.93
CA GLU A 162 15.50 5.14 8.87
C GLU A 162 15.96 4.10 9.92
N ASP A 163 16.22 2.88 9.45
CA ASP A 163 16.63 1.71 10.23
C ASP A 163 15.62 1.25 11.30
N LYS A 164 14.36 1.68 11.19
CA LYS A 164 13.28 1.26 12.10
C LYS A 164 12.71 -0.10 11.75
N ILE A 165 12.76 -0.50 10.49
CA ILE A 165 12.41 -1.85 10.02
C ILE A 165 13.66 -2.45 9.37
N ARG A 166 14.38 -3.29 10.11
CA ARG A 166 15.66 -3.87 9.65
C ARG A 166 15.51 -5.24 9.01
N GLU A 167 14.56 -6.03 9.50
CA GLU A 167 14.31 -7.38 9.02
C GLU A 167 12.81 -7.52 8.74
N LEU A 168 12.43 -7.18 7.51
CA LEU A 168 11.06 -7.35 7.02
C LEU A 168 10.83 -8.79 6.57
N LEU A 169 11.79 -9.35 5.83
CA LEU A 169 11.76 -10.73 5.34
C LEU A 169 12.70 -11.58 6.20
N SER A 170 12.15 -12.54 6.92
CA SER A 170 12.93 -13.48 7.74
C SER A 170 13.69 -14.50 6.87
N PRO A 171 14.73 -15.16 7.38
CA PRO A 171 15.40 -16.26 6.68
C PRO A 171 14.39 -17.34 6.27
N GLY A 172 14.49 -17.81 5.02
CA GLY A 172 13.58 -18.82 4.46
C GLY A 172 12.24 -18.28 3.92
N THR A 173 11.97 -16.97 4.01
CA THR A 173 10.78 -16.37 3.39
C THR A 173 10.84 -16.41 1.85
N LEU A 174 12.03 -16.24 1.27
CA LEU A 174 12.25 -16.35 -0.18
C LEU A 174 12.87 -17.72 -0.51
N ASN A 175 12.61 -18.20 -1.72
CA ASN A 175 13.16 -19.44 -2.26
C ASN A 175 13.42 -19.32 -3.77
N SER A 176 14.01 -20.37 -4.36
CA SER A 176 14.37 -20.39 -5.79
C SER A 176 13.19 -20.28 -6.76
N ASP A 177 11.96 -20.53 -6.28
CA ASP A 177 10.74 -20.45 -7.09
C ASP A 177 10.09 -19.06 -7.00
N THR A 178 10.70 -18.12 -6.28
CA THR A 178 10.19 -16.75 -6.13
C THR A 178 10.34 -15.99 -7.44
N LEU A 179 9.21 -15.51 -7.99
CA LEU A 179 9.17 -14.78 -9.26
C LEU A 179 9.03 -13.27 -9.09
N LEU A 180 8.35 -12.83 -8.03
CA LEU A 180 8.00 -11.43 -7.82
C LEU A 180 7.79 -11.20 -6.32
N VAL A 181 8.38 -10.13 -5.79
CA VAL A 181 8.17 -9.66 -4.43
C VAL A 181 7.71 -8.21 -4.47
N LEU A 182 6.55 -7.96 -3.88
CA LEU A 182 6.05 -6.62 -3.63
C LEU A 182 6.38 -6.22 -2.19
N VAL A 183 7.16 -5.16 -2.03
CA VAL A 183 7.60 -4.67 -0.74
C VAL A 183 6.86 -3.38 -0.42
N ASN A 184 6.15 -3.37 0.72
CA ASN A 184 5.56 -2.17 1.28
C ASN A 184 6.06 -1.98 2.71
N ALA A 185 6.65 -0.82 3.00
CA ALA A 185 7.12 -0.47 4.33
C ALA A 185 6.73 0.97 4.67
N ILE A 186 6.26 1.16 5.91
CA ILE A 186 5.90 2.47 6.45
C ILE A 186 6.54 2.67 7.82
N TYR A 187 7.08 3.86 8.02
CA TYR A 187 7.47 4.37 9.33
C TYR A 187 6.80 5.73 9.58
N PHE A 188 6.20 5.88 10.76
CA PHE A 188 5.57 7.14 11.16
C PHE A 188 6.07 7.61 12.51
N LYS A 189 6.57 8.85 12.54
CA LYS A 189 6.86 9.60 13.76
C LYS A 189 6.49 11.06 13.56
N GLY A 190 5.35 11.46 14.11
CA GLY A 190 4.86 12.82 14.03
C GLY A 190 5.41 13.72 15.14
N ASN A 191 5.53 15.01 14.84
CA ASN A 191 5.68 16.05 15.84
C ASN A 191 4.30 16.54 16.27
N TRP A 192 4.05 16.57 17.58
CA TRP A 192 2.84 17.20 18.13
C TRP A 192 2.85 18.70 17.85
N GLU A 193 1.68 19.26 17.49
CA GLU A 193 1.50 20.73 17.39
C GLU A 193 1.74 21.40 18.75
N LYS A 194 1.28 20.77 19.83
CA LYS A 194 1.59 21.13 21.22
C LYS A 194 2.29 19.95 21.87
N GLN A 195 3.59 20.08 22.09
CA GLN A 195 4.40 19.01 22.66
C GLN A 195 4.12 18.81 24.15
N PHE A 196 4.25 17.57 24.60
CA PHE A 196 4.25 17.23 26.02
C PHE A 196 5.57 17.67 26.64
N ASP A 197 5.52 18.20 27.87
CA ASP A 197 6.72 18.38 28.67
C ASP A 197 7.26 17.01 29.07
N LYS A 198 8.57 16.79 28.87
CA LYS A 198 9.21 15.52 29.20
C LYS A 198 9.30 15.34 30.72
N GLU A 199 9.41 16.42 31.48
CA GLU A 199 9.51 16.37 32.94
C GLU A 199 8.18 15.93 33.59
N ASP A 200 7.06 16.11 32.88
CA ASP A 200 5.73 15.64 33.31
C ASP A 200 5.47 14.17 32.96
N THR A 201 6.35 13.53 32.18
CA THR A 201 6.20 12.12 31.79
C THR A 201 6.66 11.21 32.91
N ARG A 202 5.76 10.36 33.42
CA ARG A 202 6.03 9.39 34.49
C ARG A 202 5.27 8.09 34.29
N GLU A 203 5.80 7.00 34.82
CA GLU A 203 5.13 5.69 34.85
C GLU A 203 3.77 5.81 35.57
N MET A 204 2.73 5.30 34.93
CA MET A 204 1.35 5.34 35.42
C MET A 204 0.67 4.03 35.04
N PRO A 205 -0.25 3.50 35.88
CA PRO A 205 -0.90 2.22 35.60
C PRO A 205 -1.65 2.20 34.25
N PHE A 206 -1.40 1.18 33.41
CA PHE A 206 -2.10 0.92 32.14
C PHE A 206 -2.90 -0.38 32.23
N LYS A 207 -4.21 -0.31 31.96
CA LYS A 207 -5.11 -1.47 32.00
C LYS A 207 -5.13 -2.19 30.65
N ILE A 208 -4.49 -3.36 30.59
CA ILE A 208 -4.46 -4.22 29.40
C ILE A 208 -5.79 -4.97 29.24
N SER A 209 -6.39 -5.40 30.36
CA SER A 209 -7.68 -6.08 30.37
C SER A 209 -8.48 -5.73 31.62
N LYS A 210 -9.67 -6.32 31.78
CA LYS A 210 -10.47 -6.16 33.01
C LYS A 210 -9.74 -6.63 34.28
N VAL A 211 -8.75 -7.51 34.14
CA VAL A 211 -8.04 -8.14 35.26
C VAL A 211 -6.54 -7.84 35.29
N ASN A 212 -5.94 -7.39 34.18
CA ASN A 212 -4.50 -7.16 34.09
C ASN A 212 -4.18 -5.67 33.97
N THR A 213 -3.33 -5.18 34.87
CA THR A 213 -2.77 -3.82 34.85
C THR A 213 -1.26 -3.93 34.95
N VAL A 214 -0.55 -3.18 34.10
CA VAL A 214 0.91 -3.01 34.17
C VAL A 214 1.24 -1.63 34.71
N GLN A 215 2.37 -1.51 35.40
CA GLN A 215 2.91 -0.26 35.93
C GLN A 215 4.29 -0.02 35.34
#